data_AF-A0A1V5RK09-F1
#
_entry.id   AF-A0A1V5RK09-F1
#
_cell.length_a   1.000
_cell.length_b   1.000
_cell.length_c   1.000
_cell.angle_alpha   90.00
_cell.angle_beta   90.00
_cell.angle_gamma   90.00
#
_symmetry.space_group_name_H-M   'P 1'
#
loop_
_entity.id
_entity.type
_entity.pdbx_description
1 polymer ?
#
loop_
_entity_poly.entity_id
_entity_poly.type
_entity_poly.pdbx_seq_one_letter_code
_entity_poly.pdbx_strand_id
1 'polypeptide(L)' 'MSREAAEARPRITDRIAEYLRDTRGELRKVSWPTRQQTINLTLIVLAVTVVMAAFLGTVDFLFATLISLIVSL' A
#
# COMPACT_ATOMS: atom_id res chain seq x y z
N MET A 1 -1.36 -56.78 -17.51
CA MET A 1 -2.33 -56.29 -16.51
C MET A 1 -1.64 -56.21 -15.16
N SER A 2 -0.98 -55.07 -14.83
CA SER A 2 -0.61 -54.69 -13.44
C SER A 2 0.51 -53.64 -13.34
N ARG A 3 0.33 -52.39 -13.79
CA ARG A 3 1.03 -51.20 -13.23
C ARG A 3 0.20 -49.93 -13.44
N GLU A 4 -0.99 -49.90 -12.86
CA GLU A 4 -1.84 -48.69 -12.83
C GLU A 4 -1.94 -48.10 -11.40
N ALA A 5 -1.18 -48.62 -10.43
CA ALA A 5 -1.32 -48.20 -9.04
C ALA A 5 -0.32 -47.10 -8.64
N ALA A 6 -0.92 -45.95 -8.29
CA ALA A 6 -0.41 -44.85 -7.47
C ALA A 6 0.22 -43.65 -8.20
N GLU A 7 -0.57 -43.02 -9.07
CA GLU A 7 -0.49 -41.56 -9.26
C GLU A 7 -0.86 -40.89 -7.93
N ALA A 8 0.15 -40.61 -7.10
CA ALA A 8 -0.03 -39.92 -5.84
C ALA A 8 -0.51 -38.50 -6.13
N ARG A 9 -1.75 -38.18 -5.73
CA ARG A 9 -2.30 -36.82 -5.83
C ARG A 9 -1.29 -35.85 -5.21
N PRO A 10 -0.90 -34.77 -5.90
CA PRO A 10 0.06 -33.82 -5.35
C PRO A 10 -0.46 -33.31 -4.02
N ARG A 11 0.38 -33.36 -2.97
CA ARG A 11 -0.03 -32.92 -1.64
C ARG A 11 -0.28 -31.42 -1.71
N ILE A 12 -1.23 -30.92 -0.91
CA ILE A 12 -1.53 -29.48 -0.85
C ILE A 12 -0.24 -28.68 -0.52
N THR A 13 0.66 -29.26 0.27
CA THR A 13 1.99 -28.73 0.56
C THR A 13 2.86 -28.53 -0.68
N ASP A 14 2.81 -29.46 -1.65
CA ASP A 14 3.57 -29.36 -2.89
C ASP A 14 3.05 -28.21 -3.76
N ARG A 15 1.72 -28.04 -3.83
CA ARG A 15 1.08 -26.92 -4.55
C ARG A 15 1.38 -25.57 -3.91
N ILE A 16 1.42 -25.48 -2.58
CA ILE A 16 1.78 -24.24 -1.87
C ILE A 16 3.25 -23.89 -2.11
N ALA A 17 4.14 -24.89 -2.09
CA ALA A 17 5.55 -24.68 -2.36
C ALA A 17 5.80 -24.19 -3.79
N GLU A 18 5.09 -24.76 -4.77
CA GLU A 18 5.10 -24.32 -6.17
C GLU A 18 4.59 -22.87 -6.31
N TYR A 19 3.44 -22.55 -5.71
CA TYR A 19 2.88 -21.20 -5.71
C TYR A 19 3.81 -20.13 -5.11
N LEU A 20 4.48 -20.44 -3.99
CA LEU A 20 5.45 -19.53 -3.38
C LEU A 20 6.70 -19.34 -4.25
N ARG A 21 7.11 -20.39 -4.97
CA ARG A 21 8.23 -20.34 -5.89
C ARG A 21 7.92 -19.44 -7.09
N ASP A 22 6.74 -19.58 -7.65
CA ASP A 22 6.25 -18.76 -8.76
C ASP A 22 6.08 -17.30 -8.33
N THR A 23 5.49 -17.07 -7.16
CA THR A 23 5.33 -15.72 -6.58
C THR A 23 6.68 -15.05 -6.38
N ARG A 24 7.70 -15.77 -5.90
CA ARG A 24 9.06 -15.23 -5.74
C ARG A 24 9.72 -14.89 -7.08
N GLY A 25 9.40 -15.65 -8.14
CA GLY A 25 9.81 -15.34 -9.50
C GLY A 25 9.21 -14.03 -10.01
N GLU A 26 7.93 -13.79 -9.73
CA GLU A 26 7.23 -12.56 -10.13
C GLU A 26 7.66 -11.33 -9.32
N LEU A 27 7.86 -11.51 -8.00
CA LEU A 27 8.36 -10.45 -7.12
C LEU A 27 9.74 -9.92 -7.54
N ARG A 28 10.53 -10.72 -8.25
CA ARG A 28 11.82 -10.30 -8.83
C ARG A 28 11.68 -9.31 -9.99
N LYS A 29 10.52 -9.28 -10.65
CA LYS A 29 10.21 -8.31 -11.72
C LYS A 29 9.78 -6.96 -11.15
N VAL A 30 9.52 -6.86 -9.85
CA VAL A 30 9.18 -5.61 -9.18
C VAL A 30 10.41 -4.71 -9.16
N SER A 31 10.32 -3.59 -9.86
CA SER A 31 11.32 -2.52 -9.86
C SER A 31 11.21 -1.72 -8.57
N TRP A 32 11.88 -2.20 -7.52
CA TRP A 32 11.99 -1.44 -6.27
C TRP A 32 12.74 -0.13 -6.51
N PRO A 33 12.20 0.99 -6.03
CA PRO A 33 12.83 2.29 -6.21
C PRO A 33 14.18 2.32 -5.49
N THR A 34 15.12 3.09 -6.05
CA THR A 34 16.41 3.32 -5.38
C THR A 34 16.20 4.12 -4.10
N ARG A 35 17.19 4.09 -3.19
CA ARG A 35 17.12 4.89 -1.95
C ARG A 35 16.83 6.37 -2.22
N GLN A 36 17.46 6.93 -3.26
CA GLN A 36 17.24 8.32 -3.64
C GLN A 36 15.82 8.57 -4.15
N GLN A 37 15.29 7.68 -5.00
CA GLN A 37 13.91 7.80 -5.50
C GLN A 37 12.91 7.73 -4.35
N THR A 38 13.11 6.80 -3.41
CA THR A 38 12.25 6.64 -2.23
C THR A 38 12.22 7.91 -1.38
N ILE A 39 13.40 8.51 -1.13
CA ILE A 39 13.51 9.76 -0.35
C ILE A 39 12.81 10.90 -1.10
N ASN A 40 13.07 11.06 -2.39
CA ASN A 40 12.47 12.13 -3.19
C ASN A 40 10.93 12.02 -3.20
N LEU A 41 10.39 10.83 -3.43
CA LEU A 41 8.94 10.59 -3.42
C LEU A 41 8.34 10.89 -2.03
N THR A 42 9.01 10.46 -0.96
CA THR A 42 8.57 10.73 0.41
C THR A 42 8.56 12.25 0.70
N LEU A 43 9.60 12.98 0.28
CA LEU A 43 9.67 14.43 0.47
C LEU A 43 8.54 15.15 -0.27
N ILE A 44 8.21 14.72 -1.50
CA ILE A 44 7.09 15.28 -2.26
C ILE A 44 5.77 15.06 -1.52
N VAL A 45 5.50 13.83 -1.07
CA VAL A 45 4.28 13.52 -0.31
C VAL A 45 4.19 14.36 0.96
N LEU A 46 5.30 14.50 1.69
CA LEU A 46 5.36 15.27 2.93
C LEU A 46 5.08 16.75 2.67
N ALA A 47 5.65 17.32 1.60
CA ALA A 47 5.38 18.70 1.18
C ALA A 47 3.90 18.93 0.85
N VAL A 48 3.31 18.06 0.02
CA VAL A 48 1.88 18.17 -0.36
C VAL A 48 0.98 18.02 0.86
N THR A 49 1.31 17.09 1.77
CA THR A 49 0.54 16.85 2.99
C THR A 49 0.57 18.06 3.92
N VAL A 50 1.74 18.69 4.11
CA VAL A 50 1.88 19.90 4.94
C VAL A 50 1.06 21.06 4.35
N VAL A 51 1.12 21.26 3.04
CA VAL A 51 0.33 22.30 2.36
C VAL A 51 -1.16 22.05 2.53
N MET A 52 -1.62 20.80 2.33
CA MET A 52 -3.03 20.44 2.51
C MET A 52 -3.49 20.63 3.96
N ALA A 53 -2.68 20.21 4.93
CA ALA A 53 -2.98 20.37 6.35
C ALA A 53 -3.09 21.85 6.74
N ALA A 54 -2.18 22.70 6.25
CA ALA A 54 -2.24 24.14 6.49
C ALA A 54 -3.49 24.77 5.85
N PHE A 55 -3.82 24.38 4.61
CA PHE A 55 -5.01 24.87 3.92
C PHE A 55 -6.30 24.47 4.65
N LEU A 56 -6.50 23.18 4.89
CA LEU A 56 -7.69 22.67 5.59
C LEU A 56 -7.77 23.26 6.99
N GLY A 57 -6.68 23.24 7.77
CA GLY A 57 -6.67 23.79 9.12
C GLY A 57 -7.02 25.29 9.17
N THR A 58 -6.60 26.07 8.17
CA THR A 58 -6.99 27.49 8.05
C THR A 58 -8.48 27.63 7.77
N VAL A 59 -9.01 26.83 6.86
CA VAL A 59 -10.43 26.83 6.50
C VAL A 59 -11.29 26.40 7.68
N ASP A 60 -10.90 25.33 8.38
CA ASP A 60 -11.57 24.84 9.59
C ASP A 60 -11.58 25.90 10.69
N PHE A 61 -10.46 26.58 10.92
CA PHE A 61 -10.37 27.65 11.91
C PHE A 61 -11.27 28.85 11.56
N LEU A 62 -11.29 29.25 10.28
CA LEU A 62 -12.16 30.33 9.80
C LEU A 62 -13.63 29.97 10.02
N PHE A 63 -14.04 28.77 9.62
CA PHE A 63 -15.43 28.32 9.80
C PHE A 63 -15.80 28.19 11.28
N ALA A 64 -14.93 27.64 12.12
CA ALA A 64 -15.16 27.55 13.56
C ALA A 64 -15.40 28.93 14.18
N THR A 65 -14.60 29.93 13.77
CA THR A 65 -14.74 31.31 14.24
C THR A 65 -16.04 31.95 13.76
N LEU A 66 -16.39 31.76 12.48
CA LEU A 66 -17.64 32.29 11.90
C LEU A 66 -18.89 31.69 12.56
N ILE A 67 -18.90 30.36 12.76
CA ILE A 67 -20.01 29.67 13.42
C ILE A 67 -20.12 30.14 14.87
N SER A 68 -19.00 30.24 15.59
CA SER A 68 -18.98 30.74 16.97
C SER A 68 -19.57 32.15 17.06
N LEU A 69 -19.18 33.06 16.15
CA LEU A 69 -19.73 34.41 16.08
C LEU A 69 -21.26 34.39 15.91
N ILE A 70 -21.77 33.59 14.98
CA ILE A 70 -23.21 33.47 14.69
C ILE A 70 -23.97 32.89 15.89
N VAL A 71 -23.42 31.87 16.56
CA VAL A 71 -24.05 31.26 17.74
C VAL A 71 -24.01 32.19 18.95
N SER A 72 -23.00 33.05 19.04
CA SER A 72 -22.86 34.02 20.14
C SER A 72 -23.69 35.31 19.96
N LEU A 73 -24.28 35.52 18.77
CA LEU A 73 -25.13 36.66 18.42
C LEU A 73 -26.61 36.37 18.74
#